data_AF-A0A521VJS7-F1
#
_entry.id   AF-A0A521VJS7-F1
#
_cell.length_a   1.000
_cell.length_b   1.000
_cell.length_c   1.000
_cell.angle_alpha   90.00
_cell.angle_beta   90.00
_cell.angle_gamma   90.00
#
_symmetry.space_group_name_H-M   'P 1'
#
loop_
_entity.id
_entity.type
_entity.pdbx_description
1 polymer ?
#
loop_
_entity_poly.entity_id
_entity_poly.type
_entity_poly.pdbx_seq_one_letter_code
_entity_poly.pdbx_strand_id
1 'polypeptide(L)'
;ANRYDVLQRYARSLRRTYLEELERLRRWSPQDAEALKPLKSYLTRMQRLSESERVRLSEAVKNSRALAVAIAMRDDLVSLWERSNASKEQLVRELQEWCQRAEASGVGPLAEFSRRLRCYA
;
A
#
# COMPACT_ATOMS: atom_id res chain seq x y z
N ALA A 1 17.46 3.52 -6.74
CA ALA A 1 16.28 2.76 -7.18
C ALA A 1 15.35 3.69 -7.99
N ASN A 2 14.77 3.22 -9.09
CA ASN A 2 13.80 4.01 -9.85
C ASN A 2 12.44 3.97 -9.13
N ARG A 3 11.66 5.07 -9.16
CA ARG A 3 10.30 5.17 -8.58
C ARG A 3 9.41 3.97 -8.97
N TYR A 4 9.53 3.52 -10.22
CA TYR A 4 8.82 2.36 -10.74
C TYR A 4 9.20 1.04 -10.05
N ASP A 5 10.49 0.80 -9.76
CA ASP A 5 10.95 -0.40 -9.04
C ASP A 5 10.39 -0.41 -7.61
N VAL A 6 10.41 0.75 -6.94
CA VAL A 6 9.84 0.90 -5.61
C VAL A 6 8.34 0.60 -5.61
N LEU A 7 7.57 1.10 -6.60
CA LEU A 7 6.13 0.79 -6.72
C LEU A 7 5.85 -0.68 -7.04
N GLN A 8 6.69 -1.34 -7.83
CA GLN A 8 6.56 -2.78 -8.06
C GLN A 8 6.80 -3.58 -6.79
N ARG A 9 7.80 -3.21 -5.98
CA ARG A 9 8.05 -3.82 -4.67
C ARG A 9 6.90 -3.55 -3.70
N TYR A 10 6.35 -2.35 -3.71
CA TYR A 10 5.17 -2.00 -2.93
C TYR A 10 3.98 -2.89 -3.30
N ALA A 11 3.73 -3.10 -4.59
CA ALA A 11 2.65 -3.96 -5.06
C ALA A 11 2.79 -5.40 -4.54
N ARG A 12 4.02 -5.90 -4.37
CA ARG A 12 4.27 -7.21 -3.73
C ARG A 12 3.92 -7.20 -2.24
N SER A 13 4.30 -6.15 -1.51
CA SER A 13 3.91 -5.96 -0.10
C SER A 13 2.39 -5.93 0.05
N LEU A 14 1.68 -5.17 -0.78
CA LEU A 14 0.24 -5.07 -0.73
C LEU A 14 -0.47 -6.39 -1.05
N ARG A 15 0.05 -7.18 -2.02
CA ARG A 15 -0.45 -8.53 -2.29
C ARG A 15 -0.27 -9.46 -1.09
N ARG A 16 0.82 -9.31 -0.33
CA ARG A 16 1.03 -10.07 0.90
C ARG A 16 0.03 -9.66 1.99
N THR A 17 -0.19 -8.37 2.21
CA THR A 17 -1.24 -7.88 3.13
C THR A 17 -2.61 -8.43 2.76
N TYR A 18 -2.93 -8.49 1.47
CA TYR A 18 -4.18 -9.07 0.98
C TYR A 18 -4.33 -10.55 1.31
N LEU A 19 -3.28 -11.34 1.09
CA LEU A 19 -3.33 -12.78 1.40
C LEU A 19 -3.46 -13.01 2.91
N GLU A 20 -2.70 -12.28 3.73
CA GLU A 20 -2.77 -12.36 5.19
C GLU A 20 -4.18 -12.00 5.71
N GLU A 21 -4.80 -10.95 5.18
CA GLU A 21 -6.16 -10.55 5.55
C GLU A 21 -7.22 -11.54 5.06
N LEU A 22 -7.07 -12.09 3.86
CA LEU A 22 -7.97 -13.10 3.32
C LEU A 22 -7.92 -14.39 4.14
N GLU A 23 -6.74 -14.84 4.55
CA GLU A 23 -6.57 -16.01 5.41
C GLU A 23 -7.12 -15.78 6.82
N ARG A 24 -6.90 -14.58 7.39
CA ARG A 24 -7.50 -14.18 8.67
C ARG A 24 -9.03 -14.24 8.57
N LEU A 25 -9.63 -13.60 7.58
CA LEU A 25 -11.09 -13.55 7.45
C LEU A 25 -11.69 -14.91 7.08
N ARG A 26 -11.01 -15.76 6.30
CA ARG A 26 -11.49 -17.13 6.06
C ARG A 26 -11.73 -17.94 7.34
N ARG A 27 -10.98 -17.66 8.41
CA ARG A 27 -11.14 -18.34 9.71
C ARG A 27 -12.23 -17.74 10.58
N TRP A 28 -12.41 -16.41 10.53
CA TRP A 28 -13.27 -15.68 11.48
C TRP A 28 -14.56 -15.13 10.87
N SER A 29 -14.58 -14.83 9.57
CA SER A 29 -15.71 -14.30 8.81
C SER A 29 -15.63 -14.67 7.32
N PRO A 30 -16.16 -15.85 6.92
CA PRO A 30 -16.13 -16.30 5.53
C PRO A 30 -16.83 -15.34 4.56
N GLN A 31 -17.86 -14.63 5.02
CA GLN A 31 -18.58 -13.64 4.21
C GLN A 31 -17.70 -12.44 3.85
N ASP A 32 -16.92 -11.93 4.80
CA ASP A 32 -15.96 -10.85 4.53
C ASP A 32 -14.80 -11.33 3.64
N ALA A 33 -14.40 -12.59 3.76
CA ALA A 33 -13.41 -13.18 2.86
C ALA A 33 -13.91 -13.25 1.41
N GLU A 34 -15.19 -13.55 1.18
CA GLU A 34 -15.81 -13.48 -0.15
C GLU A 34 -15.85 -12.05 -0.69
N ALA A 35 -16.19 -11.07 0.15
CA ALA A 35 -16.19 -9.64 -0.22
C ALA A 35 -14.81 -9.14 -0.66
N LEU A 36 -13.71 -9.74 -0.16
CA LEU A 36 -12.35 -9.41 -0.55
C LEU A 36 -11.89 -10.07 -1.86
N LYS A 37 -12.55 -11.11 -2.39
CA LYS A 37 -12.09 -11.80 -3.61
C LYS A 37 -11.95 -10.87 -4.84
N PRO A 38 -12.89 -9.95 -5.12
CA PRO A 38 -12.78 -9.03 -6.27
C PRO A 38 -11.52 -8.16 -6.23
N LEU A 39 -11.02 -7.84 -5.05
CA LEU A 39 -9.82 -7.00 -4.83
C LEU A 39 -8.56 -7.59 -5.45
N LYS A 40 -8.46 -8.92 -5.60
CA LYS A 40 -7.32 -9.57 -6.23
C LYS A 40 -7.05 -9.02 -7.63
N SER A 41 -8.11 -8.75 -8.39
CA SER A 41 -8.00 -8.18 -9.73
C SER A 41 -7.43 -6.75 -9.68
N TYR A 42 -7.97 -5.89 -8.81
CA TYR A 42 -7.52 -4.52 -8.59
C TYR A 42 -6.05 -4.44 -8.17
N LEU A 43 -5.62 -5.28 -7.23
CA LEU A 43 -4.23 -5.36 -6.76
C LEU A 43 -3.25 -5.77 -7.86
N THR A 44 -3.72 -6.54 -8.84
CA THR A 44 -2.88 -6.97 -9.97
C THR A 44 -2.63 -5.82 -10.95
N ARG A 45 -3.64 -4.97 -11.17
CA ARG A 45 -3.59 -3.84 -12.12
C ARG A 45 -3.48 -2.49 -11.45
N MET A 46 -3.06 -2.43 -10.19
CA MET A 46 -3.14 -1.22 -9.36
C MET A 46 -2.40 0.01 -9.93
N GLN A 47 -1.36 -0.21 -10.73
CA GLN A 47 -0.66 0.87 -11.44
C GLN A 47 -1.44 1.49 -12.61
N ARG A 48 -2.46 0.78 -13.10
CA ARG A 48 -3.28 1.15 -14.27
C ARG A 48 -4.72 1.50 -13.87
N LEU A 49 -5.03 1.52 -12.57
CA LEU A 49 -6.36 1.87 -12.09
C LEU A 49 -6.62 3.36 -12.30
N SER A 50 -7.76 3.66 -12.92
CA SER A 50 -8.33 4.99 -12.94
C SER A 50 -8.70 5.46 -11.53
N GLU A 51 -8.87 6.76 -11.35
CA GLU A 51 -9.33 7.34 -10.08
C GLU A 51 -10.67 6.76 -9.63
N SER A 52 -11.60 6.54 -10.56
CA SER A 52 -12.90 5.89 -10.27
C SER A 52 -12.76 4.44 -9.75
N GLU A 53 -11.77 3.70 -10.25
CA GLU A 53 -11.49 2.34 -9.78
C GLU A 53 -10.76 2.35 -8.44
N ARG A 54 -9.93 3.37 -8.18
CA ARG A 54 -9.28 3.58 -6.88
C ARG A 54 -10.29 3.91 -5.79
N VAL A 55 -11.30 4.73 -6.08
CA VAL A 55 -12.41 4.99 -5.16
C VAL A 55 -13.14 3.69 -4.84
N ARG A 56 -13.52 2.91 -5.86
CA ARG A 56 -14.17 1.60 -5.67
C ARG A 56 -13.31 0.61 -4.88
N LEU A 57 -12.01 0.61 -5.13
CA LEU A 57 -11.03 -0.17 -4.38
C LEU A 57 -11.01 0.25 -2.90
N SER A 58 -10.97 1.56 -2.60
CA SER A 58 -11.04 2.10 -1.24
C SER A 58 -12.34 1.74 -0.53
N GLU A 59 -13.45 1.67 -1.24
CA GLU A 59 -14.72 1.20 -0.67
C GLU A 59 -14.71 -0.29 -0.37
N ALA A 60 -14.18 -1.10 -1.28
CA ALA A 60 -14.10 -2.55 -1.10
C ALA A 60 -13.15 -2.98 0.03
N VAL A 61 -12.19 -2.13 0.41
CA VAL A 61 -11.30 -2.38 1.56
C VAL A 61 -11.82 -1.80 2.87
N LYS A 62 -13.02 -1.22 2.93
CA LYS A 62 -13.64 -0.73 4.19
C LYS A 62 -13.70 -1.81 5.27
N ASN A 63 -13.83 -3.08 4.88
CA ASN A 63 -13.88 -4.22 5.81
C ASN A 63 -12.49 -4.71 6.27
N SER A 64 -11.40 -4.15 5.73
CA SER A 64 -10.03 -4.48 6.13
C SER A 64 -9.21 -3.20 6.33
N ARG A 65 -9.06 -2.81 7.61
CA ARG A 65 -8.22 -1.67 8.02
C ARG A 65 -6.79 -1.78 7.47
N ALA A 66 -6.21 -2.98 7.47
CA ALA A 66 -4.85 -3.18 7.00
C ALA A 66 -4.71 -2.87 5.50
N LEU A 67 -5.67 -3.30 4.67
CA LEU A 67 -5.68 -3.00 3.25
C LEU A 67 -5.96 -1.52 2.97
N ALA A 68 -6.91 -0.92 3.69
CA ALA A 68 -7.21 0.51 3.55
C ALA A 68 -5.98 1.38 3.83
N VAL A 69 -5.29 1.12 4.94
CA VAL A 69 -4.03 1.80 5.31
C VAL A 69 -2.96 1.58 4.25
N ALA A 70 -2.78 0.35 3.79
CA ALA A 70 -1.75 0.04 2.80
C ALA A 70 -2.02 0.65 1.41
N ILE A 71 -3.28 0.90 1.04
CA ILE A 71 -3.60 1.63 -0.20
C ILE A 71 -3.35 3.12 -0.02
N ALA A 72 -3.84 3.71 1.08
CA ALA A 72 -3.64 5.13 1.37
C ALA A 72 -2.14 5.50 1.43
N MET A 73 -1.34 4.68 2.12
CA MET A 73 0.11 4.89 2.23
C MET A 73 0.83 4.80 0.88
N ARG A 74 0.31 4.01 -0.06
CA ARG A 74 0.86 3.97 -1.43
C ARG A 74 0.61 5.28 -2.16
N ASP A 75 -0.59 5.81 -2.06
CA ASP A 75 -0.98 7.01 -2.77
C ASP A 75 -0.22 8.22 -2.22
N ASP A 76 -0.03 8.28 -0.90
CA ASP A 76 0.89 9.22 -0.24
C ASP A 76 2.32 9.13 -0.83
N LEU A 77 2.84 7.92 -1.06
CA LEU A 77 4.19 7.72 -1.62
C LEU A 77 4.28 8.22 -3.07
N VAL A 78 3.23 8.03 -3.87
CA VAL A 78 3.17 8.53 -5.25
C VAL A 78 3.10 10.05 -5.26
N SER A 79 2.20 10.64 -4.46
CA SER A 79 2.06 12.09 -4.34
C SER A 79 3.33 12.76 -3.82
N LEU A 80 4.05 12.11 -2.90
CA LEU A 80 5.36 12.58 -2.44
C LEU A 80 6.32 12.74 -3.62
N TRP A 81 6.48 11.71 -4.47
CA TRP A 81 7.37 11.81 -5.64
C TRP A 81 6.92 12.81 -6.72
N GLU A 82 5.62 13.07 -6.85
CA GLU A 82 5.10 14.10 -7.75
C GLU A 82 5.42 15.51 -7.23
N ARG A 83 5.40 15.70 -5.91
CA ARG A 83 5.64 16.99 -5.25
C ARG A 83 7.12 17.30 -5.04
N SER A 84 7.99 16.31 -4.86
CA SER A 84 9.41 16.52 -4.53
C SER A 84 10.29 16.96 -5.72
N ASN A 85 9.74 17.72 -6.68
CA ASN A 85 10.52 18.32 -7.77
C ASN A 85 11.43 19.49 -7.31
N ALA A 86 11.41 19.83 -6.01
CA ALA A 86 12.00 21.05 -5.44
C ALA A 86 13.39 20.88 -4.80
N SER A 87 13.73 19.72 -4.20
CA SER A 87 15.09 19.41 -3.72
C SER A 87 15.25 17.95 -3.25
N LYS A 88 16.45 17.39 -3.38
CA LYS A 88 16.77 16.00 -2.96
C LYS A 88 16.66 15.82 -1.43
N GLU A 89 17.04 16.82 -0.66
CA GLU A 89 17.02 16.79 0.81
C GLU A 89 15.59 16.75 1.36
N GLN A 90 14.68 17.52 0.76
CA GLN A 90 13.26 17.50 1.12
C GLN A 90 12.65 16.13 0.81
N LEU A 91 12.96 15.54 -0.35
CA LEU A 91 12.51 14.20 -0.71
C LEU A 91 12.94 13.15 0.33
N VAL A 92 14.20 13.18 0.78
CA VAL A 92 14.71 12.24 1.78
C VAL A 92 13.96 12.39 3.10
N ARG A 93 13.74 13.63 3.56
CA ARG A 93 13.00 13.89 4.80
C ARG A 93 11.55 13.38 4.71
N GLU A 94 10.84 13.71 3.64
CA GLU A 94 9.46 13.25 3.44
C GLU A 94 9.40 11.72 3.37
N LEU A 95 10.36 11.06 2.72
CA LEU A 95 10.44 9.59 2.68
C LEU A 95 10.71 8.98 4.07
N GLN A 96 11.55 9.62 4.89
CA GLN A 96 11.79 9.16 6.26
C GLN A 96 10.53 9.27 7.13
N GLU A 97 9.81 10.39 7.05
CA GLU A 97 8.53 10.59 7.72
C GLU A 97 7.48 9.58 7.24
N TRP A 98 7.43 9.34 5.94
CA TRP A 98 6.57 8.31 5.35
C TRP A 98 6.89 6.91 5.91
N CYS A 99 8.18 6.55 6.04
CA CYS A 99 8.59 5.26 6.60
C CYS A 99 8.18 5.11 8.07
N GLN A 100 8.30 6.18 8.87
CA GLN A 100 7.87 6.15 10.27
C GLN A 100 6.36 5.92 10.40
N ARG A 101 5.55 6.60 9.58
CA ARG A 101 4.08 6.37 9.54
C ARG A 101 3.74 4.94 9.10
N ALA A 102 4.45 4.39 8.13
CA ALA A 102 4.29 3.02 7.66
C ALA A 102 4.58 2.00 8.78
N GLU A 103 5.63 2.22 9.56
CA GLU A 103 5.99 1.36 10.70
C GLU A 103 4.98 1.46 11.85
N ALA A 104 4.49 2.67 12.14
CA ALA A 104 3.48 2.91 13.17
C ALA A 104 2.07 2.42 12.80
N SER A 105 1.83 2.12 11.53
CA SER A 105 0.51 1.74 11.02
C SER A 105 -0.02 0.38 11.51
N GLY A 106 0.88 -0.46 12.06
CA GLY A 106 0.56 -1.83 12.49
C GLY A 106 0.39 -2.83 11.34
N VAL A 107 0.58 -2.43 10.09
CA VAL A 107 0.49 -3.33 8.93
C VAL A 107 1.85 -3.99 8.69
N GLY A 108 1.98 -5.27 9.05
CA GLY A 108 3.24 -6.02 9.02
C GLY A 108 4.00 -5.91 7.68
N PRO A 109 3.39 -6.28 6.54
CA PRO A 109 4.05 -6.20 5.24
C PRO A 109 4.44 -4.78 4.82
N LEU A 110 3.68 -3.77 5.25
CA LEU A 110 3.96 -2.35 4.96
C LEU A 110 5.16 -1.86 5.79
N ALA A 111 5.21 -2.21 7.07
CA ALA A 111 6.34 -1.91 7.94
C ALA A 111 7.63 -2.62 7.50
N GLU A 112 7.54 -3.84 6.99
CA GLU A 112 8.70 -4.54 6.39
C GLU A 112 9.17 -3.83 5.12
N PHE A 113 8.23 -3.39 4.28
CA PHE A 113 8.55 -2.62 3.08
C PHE A 113 9.23 -1.29 3.40
N SER A 114 8.73 -0.53 4.38
CA SER A 114 9.30 0.77 4.75
C SER A 114 10.72 0.66 5.30
N ARG A 115 11.00 -0.36 6.13
CA ARG A 115 12.36 -0.64 6.60
C ARG A 115 13.33 -0.87 5.45
N ARG A 116 12.91 -1.64 4.44
CA ARG A 116 13.71 -1.85 3.23
C ARG A 116 13.85 -0.58 2.40
N LEU A 117 12.80 0.23 2.30
CA LEU A 117 12.83 1.51 1.59
C LEU A 117 13.83 2.48 2.20
N ARG A 118 13.90 2.55 3.53
CA ARG A 118 14.85 3.40 4.28
C ARG A 118 16.31 3.07 3.97
N CYS A 119 16.65 1.81 3.67
CA CYS A 119 18.01 1.42 3.30
C CYS A 119 18.46 1.94 1.92
N TYR A 120 17.55 2.50 1.11
CA TYR A 120 17.84 3.02 -0.23
C TYR A 120 17.76 4.55 -0.34
N ALA A 121 17.28 5.23 0.70
CA ALA A 121 17.17 6.68 0.78
C ALA A 121 18.40 7.25 1.50
#